data_AF-A0AAE4D0K8-F1
#
_entry.id   AF-A0AAE4D0K8-F1
#
_cell.length_a   1.000
_cell.length_b   1.000
_cell.length_c   1.000
_cell.angle_alpha   90.00
_cell.angle_beta   90.00
_cell.angle_gamma   90.00
#
_symmetry.space_group_name_H-M   'P 1'
#
loop_
_entity.id
_entity.type
_entity.pdbx_description
1 polymer ?
#
loop_
_entity_poly.entity_id
_entity_poly.type
_entity_poly.pdbx_seq_one_letter_code
_entity_poly.pdbx_strand_id
1 'polypeptide(L)'
;MKPRHWLVIAAAGLVLADASIVTLALPELLTALDTTVEGVAAVIAVYTLVLAFALLPAERLMRRVGASTLGAAGFVLFGLASAVCAGADSLTPLLVARGVQALGGAAGLVAAFTLIDGGGRGGRRHWLGAAVLSSAIGPALGGALTEAFDWRAIFIVQIPVAAVAALAALRDPADAAAARAADAAASAEQARRGLHASPSGADPDLLGPHGTAVHGAVGDVHVTAPIRLLPAIALALLSAALTAVLFLLVLLLVAGWAISPLAAAATVTVLPLAAVAGDRLGGPPRQRAAAGSVLVGGGVLALAWLPDANVAWTLLPQALAGLGMGMALPAFAGELLPERTPHDAAWLLTIRHAGIALVLIAVAPLIAHQLDTTTERAKERGVALVLDAKLPPQDKIELAPKLLSGVEAEQPRAGLEKALAANAGMFDGEDRVVYDQLSERADETIVTAVGEAFKWAFVIAGACALLAALALVLDRGRLGRGASPLLALTLLALAAPPVYAVAHGSIAPEPVKIQNPCDDRDLPDSGGITGFLQDRALEVIDAGACRLRVSREELVMALADEDAAKQFERKHGVDPRSVTSLLGGLLNP
;
A
#
# COMPACT_ATOMS: atom_id res chain seq x y z
N MET A 1 34.91 2.64 -4.46
CA MET A 1 34.13 1.38 -4.61
C MET A 1 34.38 0.78 -5.97
N LYS A 2 34.36 -0.55 -6.09
CA LYS A 2 34.50 -1.25 -7.38
C LYS A 2 33.16 -1.20 -8.15
N PRO A 3 33.17 -1.23 -9.50
CA PRO A 3 31.94 -1.17 -10.31
C PRO A 3 30.92 -2.26 -9.96
N ARG A 4 31.38 -3.46 -9.58
CA ARG A 4 30.51 -4.55 -9.15
C ARG A 4 29.68 -4.24 -7.88
N HIS A 5 30.19 -3.42 -6.95
CA HIS A 5 29.43 -3.07 -5.75
C HIS A 5 28.22 -2.19 -6.10
N TRP A 6 28.35 -1.34 -7.14
CA TRP A 6 27.22 -0.55 -7.64
C TRP A 6 26.11 -1.42 -8.23
N LEU A 7 26.46 -2.52 -8.90
CA LEU A 7 25.48 -3.49 -9.41
C LEU A 7 24.72 -4.18 -8.28
N VAL A 8 25.44 -4.59 -7.22
CA VAL A 8 24.83 -5.18 -6.02
C VAL A 8 23.95 -4.18 -5.28
N ILE A 9 24.37 -2.92 -5.17
CA ILE A 9 23.56 -1.85 -4.57
C ILE A 9 22.30 -1.59 -5.40
N ALA A 10 22.42 -1.54 -6.73
CA ALA A 10 21.28 -1.32 -7.61
C ALA A 10 20.25 -2.45 -7.48
N ALA A 11 20.69 -3.71 -7.43
CA ALA A 11 19.78 -4.84 -7.22
C ALA A 11 19.18 -4.86 -5.82
N ALA A 12 19.95 -4.57 -4.76
CA ALA A 12 19.39 -4.44 -3.40
C ALA A 12 18.34 -3.32 -3.35
N GLY A 13 18.62 -2.18 -3.97
CA GLY A 13 17.66 -1.09 -4.14
C GLY A 13 16.42 -1.55 -4.90
N LEU A 14 16.56 -2.32 -5.98
CA LEU A 14 15.42 -2.82 -6.74
C LEU A 14 14.55 -3.80 -5.93
N VAL A 15 15.16 -4.71 -5.18
CA VAL A 15 14.45 -5.64 -4.28
C VAL A 15 13.70 -4.88 -3.18
N LEU A 16 14.29 -3.80 -2.64
CA LEU A 16 13.62 -2.93 -1.67
C LEU A 16 12.51 -2.07 -2.31
N ALA A 17 12.67 -1.71 -3.58
CA ALA A 17 11.68 -0.96 -4.35
C ALA A 17 10.53 -1.86 -4.83
N ASP A 18 10.69 -3.17 -4.91
CA ASP A 18 9.68 -4.07 -5.51
C ASP A 18 8.29 -3.92 -4.85
N ALA A 19 8.23 -3.79 -3.52
CA ALA A 19 6.97 -3.56 -2.80
C ALA A 19 6.33 -2.19 -3.12
N SER A 20 7.12 -1.18 -3.53
CA SER A 20 6.62 0.18 -3.84
C SER A 20 6.44 0.43 -5.33
N ILE A 21 7.14 -0.27 -6.22
CA ILE A 21 6.96 -0.17 -7.68
C ILE A 21 5.56 -0.65 -8.07
N VAL A 22 5.07 -1.66 -7.36
CA VAL A 22 3.84 -2.37 -7.69
C VAL A 22 2.61 -1.56 -7.37
N THR A 23 2.71 -0.57 -6.47
CA THR A 23 1.56 0.23 -6.03
C THR A 23 0.87 0.93 -7.20
N LEU A 24 1.64 1.46 -8.16
CA LEU A 24 1.12 2.14 -9.36
C LEU A 24 0.56 1.18 -10.42
N ALA A 25 0.88 -0.11 -10.32
CA ALA A 25 0.35 -1.15 -11.18
C ALA A 25 -0.91 -1.81 -10.59
N LEU A 26 -1.25 -1.57 -9.32
CA LEU A 26 -2.41 -2.20 -8.67
C LEU A 26 -3.74 -1.95 -9.38
N PRO A 27 -4.05 -0.74 -9.87
CA PRO A 27 -5.33 -0.50 -10.54
C PRO A 27 -5.47 -1.27 -11.86
N GLU A 28 -4.37 -1.47 -12.58
CA GLU A 28 -4.35 -2.29 -13.80
C GLU A 28 -4.36 -3.79 -13.46
N LEU A 29 -3.69 -4.21 -12.38
CA LEU A 29 -3.80 -5.58 -11.85
C LEU A 29 -5.22 -5.93 -11.43
N LEU A 30 -5.95 -4.96 -10.85
CA LEU A 30 -7.33 -5.11 -10.40
C LEU A 30 -8.25 -5.54 -11.55
N THR A 31 -8.14 -4.84 -12.68
CA THR A 31 -8.96 -5.12 -13.87
C THR A 31 -8.40 -6.25 -14.73
N ALA A 32 -7.08 -6.33 -14.93
CA ALA A 32 -6.46 -7.33 -15.79
C ALA A 32 -6.54 -8.75 -15.23
N LEU A 33 -6.64 -8.89 -13.91
CA LEU A 33 -6.77 -10.19 -13.24
C LEU A 33 -8.18 -10.46 -12.69
N ASP A 34 -9.14 -9.56 -12.96
CA ASP A 34 -10.52 -9.64 -12.48
C ASP A 34 -10.58 -9.96 -10.97
N THR A 35 -9.97 -9.08 -10.17
CA THR A 35 -9.74 -9.30 -8.75
C THR A 35 -10.23 -8.12 -7.91
N THR A 36 -10.32 -8.32 -6.60
CA THR A 36 -10.75 -7.30 -5.65
C THR A 36 -9.59 -6.46 -5.10
N VAL A 37 -9.92 -5.39 -4.38
CA VAL A 37 -8.98 -4.54 -3.64
C VAL A 37 -8.12 -5.34 -2.65
N GLU A 38 -8.71 -6.35 -2.00
CA GLU A 38 -7.96 -7.27 -1.12
C GLU A 38 -6.98 -8.14 -1.91
N GLY A 39 -7.36 -8.59 -3.10
CA GLY A 39 -6.49 -9.38 -3.96
C GLY A 39 -5.24 -8.59 -4.38
N VAL A 40 -5.39 -7.36 -4.85
CA VAL A 40 -4.25 -6.51 -5.22
C VAL A 40 -3.41 -6.11 -3.99
N ALA A 41 -4.03 -5.87 -2.83
CA ALA A 41 -3.29 -5.66 -1.58
C ALA A 41 -2.49 -6.90 -1.16
N ALA A 42 -3.03 -8.10 -1.38
CA ALA A 42 -2.36 -9.36 -1.08
C ALA A 42 -1.10 -9.56 -1.93
N VAL A 43 -1.02 -9.00 -3.14
CA VAL A 43 0.21 -9.04 -3.98
C VAL A 43 1.40 -8.43 -3.23
N ILE A 44 1.19 -7.30 -2.57
CA ILE A 44 2.23 -6.63 -1.77
C ILE A 44 2.38 -7.32 -0.39
N ALA A 45 1.26 -7.68 0.24
CA ALA A 45 1.28 -8.29 1.57
C ALA A 45 2.01 -9.64 1.59
N VAL A 46 1.78 -10.51 0.60
CA VAL A 46 2.45 -11.82 0.49
C VAL A 46 3.96 -11.64 0.31
N TYR A 47 4.39 -10.77 -0.60
CA TYR A 47 5.82 -10.51 -0.82
C TYR A 47 6.49 -10.02 0.47
N THR A 48 5.93 -8.99 1.11
CA THR A 48 6.52 -8.39 2.31
C THR A 48 6.48 -9.32 3.52
N LEU A 49 5.42 -10.11 3.68
CA LEU A 49 5.31 -11.10 4.75
C LEU A 49 6.36 -12.21 4.60
N VAL A 50 6.46 -12.81 3.41
CA VAL A 50 7.44 -13.87 3.15
C VAL A 50 8.87 -13.33 3.27
N LEU A 51 9.12 -12.10 2.79
CA LEU A 51 10.40 -11.44 2.94
C LEU A 51 10.78 -11.29 4.41
N ALA A 52 9.86 -10.80 5.26
CA ALA A 52 10.07 -10.68 6.69
C ALA A 52 10.44 -12.02 7.35
N PHE A 53 9.74 -13.10 7.02
CA PHE A 53 10.03 -14.43 7.56
C PHE A 53 11.34 -15.04 7.03
N ALA A 54 11.73 -14.72 5.80
CA ALA A 54 12.86 -15.33 5.13
C ALA A 54 14.22 -14.68 5.43
N LEU A 55 14.24 -13.40 5.84
CA LEU A 55 15.48 -12.65 6.09
C LEU A 55 16.39 -13.29 7.15
N LEU A 56 15.85 -13.65 8.33
CA LEU A 56 16.66 -14.27 9.39
C LEU A 56 17.12 -15.69 9.04
N PRO A 57 16.31 -16.58 8.44
CA PRO A 57 16.79 -17.85 7.88
C PRO A 57 17.88 -17.67 6.82
N ALA A 58 17.69 -16.73 5.88
CA ALA A 58 18.67 -16.45 4.83
C ALA A 58 20.01 -15.98 5.42
N GLU A 59 19.98 -15.12 6.43
CA GLU A 59 21.18 -14.69 7.15
C GLU A 59 21.93 -15.85 7.80
N ARG A 60 21.21 -16.79 8.45
CA ARG A 60 21.82 -18.00 9.01
C ARG A 60 22.41 -18.90 7.94
N LEU A 61 21.75 -19.04 6.80
CA LEU A 61 22.22 -19.83 5.66
C LEU A 61 23.48 -19.20 5.06
N MET A 62 23.52 -17.87 4.94
CA MET A 62 24.66 -17.12 4.40
C MET A 62 25.95 -17.44 5.17
N ARG A 63 25.89 -17.55 6.49
CA ARG A 63 27.06 -17.90 7.31
C ARG A 63 27.63 -19.29 6.99
N ARG A 64 26.84 -20.19 6.40
CA ARG A 64 27.25 -21.54 6.00
C ARG A 64 27.77 -21.60 4.57
N VAL A 65 27.13 -20.89 3.65
CA VAL A 65 27.39 -21.03 2.20
C VAL A 65 28.16 -19.86 1.58
N GLY A 66 28.38 -18.78 2.34
CA GLY A 66 29.04 -17.55 1.87
C GLY A 66 28.07 -16.55 1.24
N ALA A 67 28.47 -15.27 1.23
CA ALA A 67 27.63 -14.17 0.75
C ALA A 67 27.48 -14.17 -0.78
N SER A 68 28.56 -14.45 -1.51
CA SER A 68 28.60 -14.52 -2.97
C SER A 68 27.68 -15.62 -3.51
N THR A 69 27.79 -16.85 -3.01
CA THR A 69 26.98 -17.99 -3.45
C THR A 69 25.51 -17.79 -3.10
N LEU A 70 25.20 -17.38 -1.86
CA LEU A 70 23.82 -17.12 -1.46
C LEU A 70 23.21 -15.95 -2.26
N GLY A 71 23.96 -14.85 -2.43
CA GLY A 71 23.51 -13.68 -3.16
C GLY A 71 23.22 -14.00 -4.62
N ALA A 72 24.11 -14.74 -5.29
CA ALA A 72 23.90 -15.17 -6.66
C ALA A 72 22.68 -16.08 -6.82
N ALA A 73 22.55 -17.09 -5.96
CA ALA A 73 21.38 -17.97 -5.96
C ALA A 73 20.08 -17.21 -5.67
N GLY A 74 20.11 -16.28 -4.70
CA GLY A 74 19.00 -15.43 -4.33
C GLY A 74 18.55 -14.52 -5.48
N PHE A 75 19.47 -13.82 -6.15
CA PHE A 75 19.15 -12.98 -7.30
C PHE A 75 18.66 -13.80 -8.51
N VAL A 76 19.21 -14.98 -8.76
CA VAL A 76 18.68 -15.87 -9.81
C VAL A 76 17.25 -16.30 -9.49
N LEU A 77 16.98 -16.75 -8.26
CA LEU A 77 15.64 -17.13 -7.81
C LEU A 77 14.66 -15.95 -7.93
N PHE A 78 15.09 -14.76 -7.52
CA PHE A 78 14.33 -13.52 -7.64
C PHE A 78 13.97 -13.23 -9.10
N GLY A 79 14.94 -13.26 -10.01
CA GLY A 79 14.71 -13.01 -11.44
C GLY A 79 13.81 -14.06 -12.10
N LEU A 80 13.97 -15.34 -11.78
CA LEU A 80 13.09 -16.41 -12.29
C LEU A 80 11.67 -16.25 -11.78
N ALA A 81 11.49 -15.95 -10.49
CA ALA A 81 10.18 -15.70 -9.91
C ALA A 81 9.53 -14.44 -10.52
N SER A 82 10.30 -13.38 -10.77
CA SER A 82 9.82 -12.19 -11.50
C SER A 82 9.30 -12.55 -12.91
N ALA A 83 9.97 -13.47 -13.62
CA ALA A 83 9.49 -13.92 -14.92
C ALA A 83 8.15 -14.66 -14.82
N VAL A 84 7.96 -15.47 -13.77
CA VAL A 84 6.68 -16.14 -13.48
C VAL A 84 5.60 -15.11 -13.13
N CYS A 85 5.91 -14.08 -12.34
CA CYS A 85 4.98 -12.99 -12.05
C CYS A 85 4.54 -12.25 -13.32
N ALA A 86 5.47 -11.96 -14.24
CA ALA A 86 5.15 -11.31 -15.51
C ALA A 86 4.24 -12.17 -16.41
N GLY A 87 4.37 -13.50 -16.33
CA GLY A 87 3.55 -14.44 -17.07
C GLY A 87 2.27 -14.88 -16.36
N ALA A 88 1.88 -14.23 -15.26
CA ALA A 88 0.70 -14.64 -14.49
C ALA A 88 -0.59 -14.10 -15.12
N ASP A 89 -1.56 -15.00 -15.34
CA ASP A 89 -2.89 -14.68 -15.91
C ASP A 89 -4.03 -14.78 -14.88
N SER A 90 -3.70 -14.99 -13.60
CA SER A 90 -4.65 -14.95 -12.49
C SER A 90 -3.94 -14.61 -11.18
N LEU A 91 -4.73 -14.24 -10.16
CA LEU A 91 -4.19 -13.81 -8.87
C LEU A 91 -3.36 -14.90 -8.16
N THR A 92 -3.83 -16.14 -8.12
CA THR A 92 -3.17 -17.24 -7.37
C THR A 92 -1.72 -17.51 -7.81
N PRO A 93 -1.40 -17.76 -9.10
CA PRO A 93 -0.02 -17.96 -9.52
C PRO A 93 0.86 -16.73 -9.27
N LEU A 94 0.30 -15.52 -9.41
CA LEU A 94 1.00 -14.29 -9.06
C LEU A 94 1.39 -14.27 -7.58
N LEU A 95 0.46 -14.56 -6.66
CA LEU A 95 0.74 -14.60 -5.22
C LEU A 95 1.79 -15.66 -4.85
N VAL A 96 1.73 -16.84 -5.45
CA VAL A 96 2.74 -17.89 -5.22
C VAL A 96 4.11 -17.44 -5.71
N ALA A 97 4.18 -16.88 -6.92
CA ALA A 97 5.41 -16.36 -7.50
C ALA A 97 5.98 -15.21 -6.65
N ARG A 98 5.15 -14.32 -6.11
CA ARG A 98 5.55 -13.28 -5.14
C ARG A 98 6.18 -13.85 -3.88
N GLY A 99 5.61 -14.92 -3.34
CA GLY A 99 6.21 -15.61 -2.20
C GLY A 99 7.60 -16.15 -2.53
N VAL A 100 7.76 -16.83 -3.67
CA VAL A 100 9.07 -17.35 -4.11
C VAL A 100 10.06 -16.22 -4.41
N GLN A 101 9.60 -15.14 -5.02
CA GLN A 101 10.37 -13.93 -5.31
C GLN A 101 10.93 -13.34 -4.01
N ALA A 102 10.10 -13.23 -2.97
CA ALA A 102 10.52 -12.74 -1.66
C ALA A 102 11.62 -13.61 -1.00
N LEU A 103 11.59 -14.94 -1.20
CA LEU A 103 12.67 -15.83 -0.72
C LEU A 103 14.01 -15.49 -1.40
N GLY A 104 13.99 -15.29 -2.72
CA GLY A 104 15.15 -14.83 -3.49
C GLY A 104 15.63 -13.45 -3.06
N GLY A 105 14.68 -12.53 -2.82
CA GLY A 105 14.94 -11.18 -2.33
C GLY A 105 15.61 -11.17 -0.96
N ALA A 106 15.15 -11.99 -0.01
CA ALA A 106 15.75 -12.12 1.31
C ALA A 106 17.22 -12.58 1.24
N ALA A 107 17.48 -13.62 0.45
CA ALA A 107 18.84 -14.13 0.21
C ALA A 107 19.74 -13.06 -0.43
N GLY A 108 19.22 -12.37 -1.45
CA GLY A 108 19.92 -11.29 -2.14
C GLY A 108 20.25 -10.10 -1.23
N LEU A 109 19.30 -9.65 -0.40
CA LEU A 109 19.49 -8.48 0.48
C LEU A 109 20.53 -8.72 1.56
N VAL A 110 20.48 -9.87 2.25
CA VAL A 110 21.44 -10.17 3.32
C VAL A 110 22.85 -10.36 2.76
N ALA A 111 22.97 -11.02 1.60
CA ALA A 111 24.22 -11.11 0.87
C ALA A 111 24.74 -9.74 0.42
N ALA A 112 23.85 -8.90 -0.14
CA ALA A 112 24.21 -7.56 -0.61
C ALA A 112 24.79 -6.70 0.51
N PHE A 113 24.17 -6.69 1.69
CA PHE A 113 24.69 -5.96 2.86
C PHE A 113 26.14 -6.37 3.18
N THR A 114 26.44 -7.67 3.13
CA THR A 114 27.78 -8.20 3.41
C THR A 114 28.78 -7.83 2.30
N LEU A 115 28.41 -8.04 1.04
CA LEU A 115 29.27 -7.82 -0.13
C LEU A 115 29.68 -6.35 -0.29
N ILE A 116 28.84 -5.40 0.13
CA ILE A 116 29.11 -3.97 0.00
C ILE A 116 29.80 -3.37 1.24
N ASP A 117 30.13 -4.20 2.24
CA ASP A 117 30.59 -3.76 3.56
C ASP A 117 29.61 -2.78 4.23
N GLY A 118 28.34 -3.19 4.31
CA GLY A 118 27.24 -2.37 4.85
C GLY A 118 27.43 -1.95 6.31
N GLY A 119 28.25 -2.67 7.07
CA GLY A 119 28.64 -2.28 8.44
C GLY A 119 29.75 -1.21 8.47
N GLY A 120 30.56 -1.10 7.41
CA GLY A 120 31.61 -0.10 7.28
C GLY A 120 31.09 1.30 6.91
N ARG A 121 31.83 2.36 7.25
CA ARG A 121 31.41 3.76 6.99
C ARG A 121 31.03 4.02 5.53
N GLY A 122 31.84 3.49 4.60
CA GLY A 122 31.63 3.63 3.17
C GLY A 122 30.39 2.87 2.70
N GLY A 123 30.32 1.56 2.92
CA GLY A 123 29.20 0.73 2.48
C GLY A 123 27.88 1.10 3.13
N ARG A 124 27.88 1.44 4.42
CA ARG A 124 26.68 1.86 5.16
C ARG A 124 25.97 3.05 4.52
N ARG A 125 26.73 4.07 4.09
CA ARG A 125 26.15 5.24 3.41
C ARG A 125 25.43 4.84 2.11
N HIS A 126 25.98 3.90 1.35
CA HIS A 126 25.37 3.44 0.12
C HIS A 126 24.18 2.52 0.37
N TRP A 127 24.23 1.67 1.40
CA TRP A 127 23.11 0.84 1.84
C TRP A 127 21.90 1.69 2.23
N LEU A 128 22.10 2.66 3.14
CA LEU A 128 21.05 3.56 3.58
C LEU A 128 20.53 4.42 2.43
N GLY A 129 21.44 4.95 1.60
CA GLY A 129 21.07 5.72 0.41
C GLY A 129 20.22 4.90 -0.56
N ALA A 130 20.56 3.63 -0.78
CA ALA A 130 19.78 2.73 -1.63
C ALA A 130 18.40 2.43 -1.02
N ALA A 131 18.30 2.21 0.29
CA ALA A 131 17.01 1.95 0.96
C ALA A 131 16.05 3.15 0.90
N VAL A 132 16.57 4.37 1.09
CA VAL A 132 15.77 5.60 0.96
C VAL A 132 15.39 5.84 -0.50
N LEU A 133 16.36 5.76 -1.42
CA LEU A 133 16.14 6.05 -2.83
C LEU A 133 15.23 5.03 -3.52
N SER A 134 15.33 3.75 -3.17
CA SER A 134 14.44 2.69 -3.69
C SER A 134 12.99 2.91 -3.30
N SER A 135 12.76 3.16 -2.01
CA SER A 135 11.42 3.47 -1.49
C SER A 135 10.85 4.74 -2.13
N ALA A 136 11.73 5.68 -2.49
CA ALA A 136 11.39 6.93 -3.11
C ALA A 136 11.07 6.83 -4.62
N ILE A 137 11.91 6.16 -5.40
CA ILE A 137 11.80 6.07 -6.86
C ILE A 137 10.75 5.04 -7.29
N GLY A 138 10.50 4.02 -6.47
CA GLY A 138 9.64 2.89 -6.83
C GLY A 138 8.31 3.30 -7.47
N PRO A 139 7.51 4.17 -6.85
CA PRO A 139 6.23 4.61 -7.40
C PRO A 139 6.34 5.29 -8.77
N ALA A 140 7.30 6.22 -8.92
CA ALA A 140 7.51 6.94 -10.18
C ALA A 140 7.92 5.99 -11.31
N LEU A 141 8.81 5.03 -11.01
CA LEU A 141 9.24 4.01 -11.95
C LEU A 141 8.09 3.06 -12.30
N GLY A 142 7.30 2.64 -11.31
CA GLY A 142 6.14 1.78 -11.50
C GLY A 142 5.10 2.38 -12.43
N GLY A 143 4.71 3.65 -12.20
CA GLY A 143 3.74 4.35 -13.05
C GLY A 143 4.24 4.55 -14.48
N ALA A 144 5.51 4.94 -14.65
CA ALA A 144 6.09 5.11 -15.98
C ALA A 144 6.17 3.80 -16.77
N LEU A 145 6.52 2.69 -16.12
CA LEU A 145 6.57 1.36 -16.76
C LEU A 145 5.18 0.84 -17.11
N THR A 146 4.22 1.01 -16.20
CA THR A 146 2.84 0.54 -16.35
C THR A 146 2.15 1.28 -17.50
N GLU A 147 2.30 2.60 -17.59
CA GLU A 147 1.68 3.37 -18.67
C GLU A 147 2.37 3.16 -20.03
N ALA A 148 3.71 3.04 -20.07
CA ALA A 148 4.43 2.90 -21.33
C ALA A 148 4.29 1.51 -21.96
N PHE A 149 4.02 0.49 -21.14
CA PHE A 149 3.90 -0.90 -21.57
C PHE A 149 2.61 -1.51 -20.99
N ASP A 150 2.72 -2.10 -19.80
CA ASP A 150 1.65 -2.70 -19.00
C ASP A 150 2.19 -3.00 -17.60
N TRP A 151 1.35 -3.50 -16.70
CA TRP A 151 1.78 -3.89 -15.35
C TRP A 151 2.87 -4.99 -15.33
N ARG A 152 2.99 -5.84 -16.36
CA ARG A 152 3.98 -6.93 -16.39
C ARG A 152 5.40 -6.39 -16.53
N ALA A 153 5.57 -5.22 -17.15
CA ALA A 153 6.87 -4.56 -17.32
C ALA A 153 7.61 -4.33 -15.98
N ILE A 154 6.88 -4.09 -14.88
CA ILE A 154 7.46 -3.90 -13.55
C ILE A 154 8.21 -5.13 -13.04
N PHE A 155 7.86 -6.33 -13.55
CA PHE A 155 8.52 -7.58 -13.23
C PHE A 155 9.64 -7.90 -14.21
N ILE A 156 9.40 -7.67 -15.50
CA ILE A 156 10.35 -7.94 -16.57
C ILE A 156 11.64 -7.14 -16.37
N VAL A 157 11.54 -5.86 -15.99
CA VAL A 157 12.71 -4.99 -15.76
C VAL A 157 13.63 -5.53 -14.65
N GLN A 158 13.10 -6.34 -13.74
CA GLN A 158 13.86 -6.88 -12.62
C GLN A 158 14.77 -8.05 -13.02
N ILE A 159 14.39 -8.78 -14.06
CA ILE A 159 15.12 -9.95 -14.56
C ILE A 159 16.56 -9.60 -14.97
N PRO A 160 16.82 -8.61 -15.86
CA PRO A 160 18.18 -8.27 -16.26
C PRO A 160 19.00 -7.70 -15.08
N VAL A 161 18.39 -6.91 -14.20
CA VAL A 161 19.08 -6.35 -13.03
C VAL A 161 19.52 -7.46 -12.07
N ALA A 162 18.62 -8.42 -11.79
CA ALA A 162 18.92 -9.57 -10.94
C ALA A 162 20.00 -10.47 -11.55
N ALA A 163 19.95 -10.73 -12.86
CA ALA A 163 20.98 -11.51 -13.56
C ALA A 163 22.37 -10.85 -13.47
N VAL A 164 22.45 -9.54 -13.72
CA VAL A 164 23.70 -8.78 -13.63
C VAL A 164 24.23 -8.76 -12.18
N ALA A 165 23.36 -8.63 -11.19
CA ALA A 165 23.76 -8.67 -9.79
C ALA A 165 24.21 -10.06 -9.33
N ALA A 166 23.60 -11.14 -9.83
CA ALA A 166 24.06 -12.50 -9.58
C ALA A 166 25.49 -12.71 -10.11
N LEU A 167 25.76 -12.26 -11.34
CA LEU A 167 27.11 -12.29 -11.91
C LEU A 167 28.11 -11.43 -11.13
N ALA A 168 27.68 -10.26 -10.65
CA ALA A 168 28.50 -9.38 -9.83
C ALA A 168 28.84 -10.01 -8.46
N ALA A 169 27.88 -10.70 -7.83
CA ALA A 169 28.07 -11.41 -6.57
C ALA A 169 29.08 -12.56 -6.73
N LEU A 170 28.96 -13.40 -7.77
CA LEU A 170 29.88 -14.51 -8.05
C LEU A 170 31.34 -14.07 -8.28
N ARG A 171 31.55 -12.83 -8.72
CA ARG A 171 32.87 -12.28 -9.04
C ARG A 171 33.54 -11.55 -7.87
N ASP A 172 33.05 -11.68 -6.64
CA ASP A 172 33.71 -11.08 -5.49
C ASP A 172 34.84 -11.97 -4.90
N PRO A 173 36.12 -11.56 -5.01
CA PRO A 173 37.27 -12.30 -4.49
C PRO A 173 37.30 -12.48 -2.97
N ALA A 174 36.48 -11.76 -2.19
CA ALA A 174 36.43 -11.91 -0.74
C ALA A 174 35.99 -13.33 -0.32
N ASP A 175 34.98 -13.89 -0.99
CA ASP A 175 34.53 -15.26 -0.73
C ASP A 175 35.48 -16.30 -1.33
N ALA A 176 36.14 -16.01 -2.44
CA ALA A 176 37.20 -16.87 -2.98
C ALA A 176 38.42 -16.99 -2.03
N ALA A 177 38.67 -15.98 -1.20
CA ALA A 177 39.70 -16.02 -0.17
C ALA A 177 39.21 -16.76 1.09
N ALA A 178 37.96 -16.54 1.51
CA ALA A 178 37.36 -17.22 2.66
C ALA A 178 37.17 -18.73 2.42
N ALA A 179 36.73 -19.13 1.22
CA ALA A 179 36.62 -20.54 0.83
C ALA A 179 37.98 -21.24 0.84
N ARG A 180 39.02 -20.61 0.26
CA ARG A 180 40.40 -21.14 0.31
C ARG A 180 40.95 -21.25 1.73
N ALA A 181 40.60 -20.33 2.63
CA ALA A 181 41.00 -20.37 4.03
C ALA A 181 40.27 -21.48 4.81
N ALA A 182 38.98 -21.70 4.53
CA ALA A 182 38.21 -22.81 5.10
C ALA A 182 38.70 -24.17 4.60
N ASP A 183 39.00 -24.31 3.31
CA ASP A 183 39.60 -25.51 2.73
C ASP A 183 40.99 -25.79 3.32
N ALA A 184 41.80 -24.75 3.54
CA ALA A 184 43.09 -24.86 4.21
C ALA A 184 42.97 -25.29 5.69
N ALA A 185 41.97 -24.75 6.41
CA ALA A 185 41.71 -25.12 7.80
C ALA A 185 41.19 -26.57 7.93
N ALA A 186 40.30 -26.99 7.03
CA ALA A 186 39.82 -28.37 6.96
C ALA A 186 40.96 -29.35 6.63
N SER A 187 41.83 -28.98 5.69
CA SER A 187 43.02 -29.76 5.33
C SER A 187 44.02 -29.87 6.50
N ALA A 188 44.20 -28.78 7.27
CA ALA A 188 45.08 -28.77 8.45
C ALA A 188 44.53 -29.64 9.60
N GLU A 189 43.22 -29.63 9.82
CA GLU A 189 42.57 -30.49 10.82
C GLU A 189 42.61 -31.98 10.41
N GLN A 190 42.43 -32.27 9.13
CA GLN A 190 42.54 -33.63 8.60
C GLN A 190 43.99 -34.16 8.66
N ALA A 191 44.99 -33.31 8.43
CA ALA A 191 46.39 -33.65 8.62
C ALA A 191 46.71 -33.95 10.11
N ARG A 192 46.20 -33.14 11.05
CA ARG A 192 46.34 -33.39 12.50
C ARG A 192 45.72 -34.73 12.91
N ARG A 193 44.54 -35.07 12.38
CA ARG A 193 43.90 -36.37 12.67
C ARG A 193 44.64 -37.54 12.04
N GLY A 194 45.26 -37.35 10.88
CA GLY A 194 46.12 -38.37 10.24
C GLY A 194 47.41 -38.64 11.02
N LEU A 195 47.99 -37.63 11.67
CA LEU A 195 49.19 -37.77 12.51
C LEU A 195 48.95 -38.53 13.83
N HIS A 196 47.70 -38.57 14.32
CA HIS A 196 47.33 -39.33 15.52
C HIS A 196 46.83 -40.75 15.25
N ALA A 197 46.76 -41.17 13.98
CA ALA A 197 46.40 -42.53 13.58
C ALA A 197 47.67 -43.35 13.27
N SER A 198 48.53 -43.56 14.27
CA SER A 198 49.56 -44.60 14.21
C SER A 198 49.16 -45.73 15.18
N PRO A 199 49.09 -47.00 14.72
CA PRO A 199 48.67 -48.11 15.58
C PRO A 199 49.84 -48.65 16.40
N SER A 200 49.52 -49.05 17.63
CA SER A 200 50.26 -49.96 18.52
C SER A 200 51.42 -49.41 19.35
N GLY A 201 51.31 -49.65 20.66
CA GLY A 201 52.38 -49.50 21.66
C GLY A 201 51.79 -49.39 23.05
N ALA A 202 51.84 -50.48 23.82
CA ALA A 202 51.17 -50.70 25.09
C ALA A 202 51.56 -49.71 26.22
N ASP A 203 50.58 -49.44 27.09
CA ASP A 203 50.75 -48.97 28.47
C ASP A 203 51.36 -50.09 29.33
N PRO A 204 52.17 -49.81 30.38
CA PRO A 204 51.59 -49.21 31.59
C PRO A 204 52.48 -48.26 32.42
N ASP A 205 51.82 -47.52 33.30
CA ASP A 205 52.29 -46.81 34.50
C ASP A 205 53.18 -45.56 34.30
N LEU A 206 52.64 -44.38 34.64
CA LEU A 206 53.03 -43.68 35.87
C LEU A 206 52.16 -42.44 36.16
N LEU A 207 51.75 -42.33 37.43
CA LEU A 207 51.04 -41.20 38.04
C LEU A 207 51.80 -39.86 37.95
N GLY A 208 51.06 -38.78 37.71
CA GLY A 208 51.51 -37.40 37.93
C GLY A 208 50.32 -36.43 38.07
N PRO A 209 50.20 -35.67 39.18
CA PRO A 209 49.03 -34.83 39.44
C PRO A 209 49.28 -33.40 38.97
N HIS A 210 49.05 -33.10 37.69
CA HIS A 210 48.94 -31.71 37.22
C HIS A 210 47.85 -31.59 36.16
N GLY A 211 46.63 -31.30 36.63
CA GLY A 211 45.58 -30.77 35.78
C GLY A 211 45.95 -29.35 35.38
N THR A 212 46.43 -29.19 34.14
CA THR A 212 46.46 -27.89 33.46
C THR A 212 45.43 -27.92 32.34
N ALA A 213 44.53 -26.94 32.43
CA ALA A 213 43.34 -26.81 31.63
C ALA A 213 43.65 -26.72 30.13
N VAL A 214 43.04 -27.62 29.36
CA VAL A 214 42.81 -27.40 27.93
C VAL A 214 41.81 -26.25 27.81
N HIS A 215 42.32 -25.04 27.54
CA HIS A 215 41.52 -23.93 27.03
C HIS A 215 41.00 -24.32 25.64
N GLY A 216 39.90 -25.06 25.62
CA GLY A 216 39.05 -25.15 24.44
C GLY A 216 38.52 -23.76 24.14
N ALA A 217 38.92 -23.22 22.98
CA ALA A 217 38.33 -22.03 22.38
C ALA A 217 36.84 -22.32 22.07
N VAL A 218 36.00 -22.20 23.09
CA VAL A 218 34.57 -22.02 22.91
C VAL A 218 34.40 -20.62 22.37
N GLY A 219 33.97 -20.53 21.11
CA GLY A 219 33.80 -19.28 20.40
C GLY A 219 33.03 -18.27 21.24
N ASP A 220 33.55 -17.05 21.28
CA ASP A 220 32.90 -15.90 21.89
C ASP A 220 31.47 -15.81 21.36
N VAL A 221 30.51 -16.25 22.19
CA VAL A 221 29.11 -15.90 22.05
C VAL A 221 29.07 -14.39 22.24
N HIS A 222 29.12 -13.66 21.13
CA HIS A 222 28.81 -12.23 21.11
C HIS A 222 27.44 -12.08 21.75
N VAL A 223 27.42 -11.59 23.01
CA VAL A 223 26.20 -11.21 23.71
C VAL A 223 25.58 -10.09 22.90
N THR A 224 24.60 -10.43 22.07
CA THR A 224 23.80 -9.47 21.31
C THR A 224 23.17 -8.52 22.33
N ALA A 225 23.52 -7.24 22.28
CA ALA A 225 22.88 -6.24 23.12
C ALA A 225 21.35 -6.36 22.95
N PRO A 226 20.56 -6.33 24.04
CA PRO A 226 19.12 -6.51 23.95
C PRO A 226 18.52 -5.43 23.05
N ILE A 227 17.75 -5.87 22.05
CA ILE A 227 17.05 -4.99 21.11
C ILE A 227 16.20 -4.01 21.90
N ARG A 228 16.31 -2.72 21.58
CA ARG A 228 15.43 -1.71 22.16
C ARG A 228 14.04 -1.89 21.56
N LEU A 229 13.14 -2.48 22.33
CA LEU A 229 11.79 -2.85 21.89
C LEU A 229 10.98 -1.65 21.36
N LEU A 230 11.00 -0.51 22.06
CA LEU A 230 10.22 0.67 21.68
C LEU A 230 10.64 1.26 20.32
N PRO A 231 11.93 1.53 20.04
CA PRO A 231 12.39 1.91 18.70
C PRO A 231 12.05 0.88 17.61
N ALA A 232 12.10 -0.42 17.91
CA ALA A 232 11.72 -1.46 16.96
C ALA A 232 10.21 -1.41 16.61
N ILE A 233 9.35 -1.27 17.62
CA ILE A 233 7.91 -1.07 17.42
C ILE A 233 7.65 0.20 16.61
N ALA A 234 8.35 1.30 16.94
CA ALA A 234 8.21 2.56 16.22
C ALA A 234 8.63 2.44 14.75
N LEU A 235 9.71 1.71 14.45
CA LEU A 235 10.11 1.42 13.07
C LEU A 235 9.06 0.61 12.32
N ALA A 236 8.48 -0.43 12.94
CA ALA A 236 7.42 -1.22 12.32
C ALA A 236 6.19 -0.38 12.01
N LEU A 237 5.73 0.42 12.98
CA LEU A 237 4.57 1.31 12.84
C LEU A 237 4.78 2.42 11.81
N LEU A 238 5.97 3.02 11.77
CA LEU A 238 6.31 4.00 10.76
C LEU A 238 6.34 3.37 9.35
N SER A 239 6.93 2.18 9.23
CA SER A 239 7.00 1.46 7.94
C SER A 239 5.61 1.06 7.44
N ALA A 240 4.74 0.64 8.35
CA ALA A 240 3.32 0.44 8.11
C ALA A 240 2.67 1.72 7.54
N ALA A 241 2.78 2.84 8.27
CA ALA A 241 2.16 4.10 7.85
C ALA A 241 2.65 4.58 6.47
N LEU A 242 3.96 4.50 6.20
CA LEU A 242 4.56 4.92 4.93
C LEU A 242 4.10 4.07 3.74
N THR A 243 3.93 2.76 3.94
CA THR A 243 3.44 1.91 2.86
C THR A 243 1.93 2.06 2.68
N ALA A 244 1.19 2.17 3.79
CA ALA A 244 -0.25 2.41 3.76
C ALA A 244 -0.57 3.73 3.03
N VAL A 245 0.13 4.84 3.32
CA VAL A 245 -0.14 6.10 2.60
C VAL A 245 0.11 5.97 1.10
N LEU A 246 1.21 5.33 0.70
CA LEU A 246 1.52 5.15 -0.72
C LEU A 246 0.45 4.29 -1.41
N PHE A 247 0.09 3.16 -0.80
CA PHE A 247 -0.94 2.25 -1.30
C PHE A 247 -2.31 2.95 -1.41
N LEU A 248 -2.76 3.58 -0.33
CA LEU A 248 -4.04 4.26 -0.23
C LEU A 248 -4.15 5.43 -1.21
N LEU A 249 -3.10 6.26 -1.28
CA LEU A 249 -3.10 7.43 -2.14
C LEU A 249 -3.14 7.02 -3.61
N VAL A 250 -2.40 5.98 -4.00
CA VAL A 250 -2.41 5.51 -5.38
C VAL A 250 -3.77 4.92 -5.76
N LEU A 251 -4.37 4.10 -4.89
CA LEU A 251 -5.73 3.60 -5.11
C LEU A 251 -6.75 4.74 -5.19
N LEU A 252 -6.66 5.73 -4.30
CA LEU A 252 -7.53 6.90 -4.33
C LEU A 252 -7.39 7.67 -5.65
N LEU A 253 -6.17 7.97 -6.09
CA LEU A 253 -5.95 8.76 -7.31
C LEU A 253 -6.41 8.00 -8.55
N VAL A 254 -6.00 6.74 -8.71
CA VAL A 254 -6.23 6.01 -9.96
C VAL A 254 -7.59 5.31 -9.96
N ALA A 255 -7.88 4.48 -8.97
CA ALA A 255 -9.15 3.73 -8.92
C ALA A 255 -10.31 4.60 -8.43
N GLY A 256 -10.06 5.47 -7.43
CA GLY A 256 -11.08 6.34 -6.86
C GLY A 256 -11.42 7.56 -7.72
N TRP A 257 -10.40 8.31 -8.17
CA TRP A 257 -10.55 9.57 -8.89
C TRP A 257 -10.35 9.46 -10.40
N ALA A 258 -10.13 8.25 -10.93
CA ALA A 258 -9.92 7.98 -12.36
C ALA A 258 -8.71 8.73 -12.97
N ILE A 259 -7.69 9.04 -12.19
CA ILE A 259 -6.48 9.71 -12.68
C ILE A 259 -5.57 8.69 -13.39
N SER A 260 -4.97 9.08 -14.51
CA SER A 260 -4.05 8.17 -15.23
C SER A 260 -2.85 7.76 -14.36
N PRO A 261 -2.28 6.55 -14.55
CA PRO A 261 -1.15 6.07 -13.75
C PRO A 261 0.05 7.00 -13.74
N LEU A 262 0.36 7.68 -14.86
CA LEU A 262 1.47 8.64 -14.93
C LEU A 262 1.18 9.94 -14.18
N ALA A 263 -0.04 10.48 -14.30
CA ALA A 263 -0.41 11.67 -13.54
C ALA A 263 -0.43 11.38 -12.02
N ALA A 264 -0.90 10.19 -11.63
CA ALA A 264 -0.80 9.71 -10.26
C ALA A 264 0.66 9.53 -9.82
N ALA A 265 1.52 8.95 -10.67
CA ALA A 265 2.95 8.80 -10.38
C ALA A 265 3.67 10.15 -10.22
N ALA A 266 3.37 11.13 -11.08
CA ALA A 266 3.90 12.49 -10.98
C ALA A 266 3.45 13.18 -9.67
N THR A 267 2.19 12.97 -9.29
CA THR A 267 1.64 13.43 -8.01
C THR A 267 2.38 12.82 -6.83
N VAL A 268 2.48 11.48 -6.81
CA VAL A 268 3.09 10.71 -5.73
C VAL A 268 4.60 10.98 -5.59
N THR A 269 5.23 11.52 -6.64
CA THR A 269 6.65 11.92 -6.64
C THR A 269 6.95 13.10 -5.68
N VAL A 270 5.94 13.81 -5.17
CA VAL A 270 6.16 14.80 -4.10
C VAL A 270 6.76 14.17 -2.84
N LEU A 271 6.25 12.99 -2.44
CA LEU A 271 6.72 12.27 -1.27
C LEU A 271 8.23 11.93 -1.31
N PRO A 272 8.77 11.31 -2.38
CA PRO A 272 10.20 11.02 -2.46
C PRO A 272 11.09 12.25 -2.54
N LEU A 273 10.68 13.29 -3.29
CA LEU A 273 11.43 14.55 -3.36
C LEU A 273 11.53 15.22 -1.99
N ALA A 274 10.42 15.22 -1.26
CA ALA A 274 10.35 15.70 0.11
C ALA A 274 11.20 14.84 1.07
N ALA A 275 11.26 13.52 0.87
CA ALA A 275 12.14 12.64 1.65
C ALA A 275 13.62 12.94 1.47
N VAL A 276 14.06 13.20 0.23
CA VAL A 276 15.44 13.64 -0.04
C VAL A 276 15.73 14.99 0.62
N ALA A 277 14.76 15.90 0.69
CA ALA A 277 14.89 17.15 1.43
C ALA A 277 14.98 16.91 2.95
N GLY A 278 14.17 16.01 3.50
CA GLY A 278 14.11 15.68 4.92
C GLY A 278 15.39 15.05 5.46
N ASP A 279 16.09 14.25 4.66
CA ASP A 279 17.39 13.64 5.03
C ASP A 279 18.48 14.69 5.34
N ARG A 280 18.35 15.90 4.78
CA ARG A 280 19.29 17.01 5.06
C ARG A 280 19.06 17.69 6.41
N LEU A 281 17.95 17.41 7.09
CA LEU A 281 17.62 18.01 8.37
C LEU A 281 18.37 17.30 9.50
N GLY A 282 19.38 17.98 10.04
CA GLY A 282 20.18 17.50 11.16
C GLY A 282 19.46 17.56 12.50
N GLY A 283 19.93 16.78 13.47
CA GLY A 283 19.43 16.79 14.84
C GLY A 283 19.65 15.45 15.55
N PRO A 284 19.38 15.38 16.86
CA PRO A 284 19.46 14.14 17.62
C PRO A 284 18.57 13.06 17.00
N PRO A 285 19.05 11.81 16.80
CA PRO A 285 18.28 10.76 16.12
C PRO A 285 16.89 10.54 16.70
N ARG A 286 16.74 10.53 18.03
CA ARG A 286 15.42 10.39 18.67
C ARG A 286 14.45 11.50 18.30
N GLN A 287 14.93 12.75 18.23
CA GLN A 287 14.09 13.89 17.86
C GLN A 287 13.71 13.82 16.38
N ARG A 288 14.65 13.47 15.50
CA ARG A 288 14.37 13.29 14.06
C ARG A 288 13.37 12.16 13.81
N ALA A 289 13.53 11.02 14.48
CA ALA A 289 12.61 9.90 14.38
C ALA A 289 11.21 10.24 14.92
N ALA A 290 11.11 10.91 16.07
CA ALA A 290 9.82 11.31 16.63
C ALA A 290 9.14 12.40 15.79
N ALA A 291 9.87 13.47 15.44
CA ALA A 291 9.35 14.55 14.60
C ALA A 291 8.97 14.05 13.21
N GLY A 292 9.78 13.16 12.62
CA GLY A 292 9.49 12.55 11.33
C GLY A 292 8.26 11.65 11.38
N SER A 293 8.06 10.91 12.48
CA SER A 293 6.85 10.12 12.68
C SER A 293 5.60 10.99 12.85
N VAL A 294 5.70 12.14 13.53
CA VAL A 294 4.61 13.13 13.62
C VAL A 294 4.31 13.76 12.26
N LEU A 295 5.34 14.09 11.47
CA LEU A 295 5.19 14.61 10.11
C LEU A 295 4.44 13.63 9.19
N VAL A 296 4.80 12.34 9.23
CA VAL A 296 4.07 11.29 8.54
C VAL A 296 2.64 11.20 9.07
N GLY A 297 2.43 11.09 10.38
CA GLY A 297 1.09 10.98 10.96
C GLY A 297 0.17 12.15 10.61
N GLY A 298 0.66 13.38 10.74
CA GLY A 298 -0.08 14.61 10.41
C GLY A 298 -0.39 14.73 8.91
N GLY A 299 0.58 14.41 8.05
CA GLY A 299 0.35 14.37 6.60
C GLY A 299 -0.69 13.33 6.22
N VAL A 300 -0.54 12.09 6.67
CA VAL A 300 -1.48 11.00 6.36
C VAL A 300 -2.87 11.25 6.91
N LEU A 301 -3.00 11.81 8.12
CA LEU A 301 -4.30 12.18 8.69
C LEU A 301 -4.99 13.29 7.89
N ALA A 302 -4.24 14.25 7.34
CA ALA A 302 -4.83 15.30 6.51
C ALA A 302 -5.51 14.73 5.24
N LEU A 303 -4.99 13.63 4.67
CA LEU A 303 -5.63 12.94 3.53
C LEU A 303 -6.99 12.33 3.87
N ALA A 304 -7.33 12.13 5.15
CA ALA A 304 -8.63 11.62 5.55
C ALA A 304 -9.77 12.64 5.40
N TRP A 305 -9.44 13.92 5.17
CA TRP A 305 -10.40 15.01 4.96
C TRP A 305 -10.02 15.86 3.75
N LEU A 306 -9.95 15.23 2.57
CA LEU A 306 -9.72 15.94 1.32
C LEU A 306 -10.94 16.79 0.94
N PRO A 307 -10.77 18.08 0.60
CA PRO A 307 -11.92 18.94 0.30
C PRO A 307 -12.66 18.60 -0.99
N ASP A 308 -11.95 18.29 -2.07
CA ASP A 308 -12.48 17.91 -3.38
C ASP A 308 -11.50 16.96 -4.10
N ALA A 309 -11.85 16.50 -5.30
CA ALA A 309 -11.00 15.65 -6.15
C ALA A 309 -9.86 16.43 -6.86
N ASN A 310 -9.33 17.49 -6.24
CA ASN A 310 -8.17 18.20 -6.76
C ASN A 310 -6.87 17.64 -6.19
N VAL A 311 -5.99 17.19 -7.09
CA VAL A 311 -4.66 16.67 -6.78
C VAL A 311 -3.84 17.62 -5.90
N ALA A 312 -4.03 18.94 -6.03
CA ALA A 312 -3.31 19.95 -5.25
C ALA A 312 -3.43 19.73 -3.73
N TRP A 313 -4.58 19.27 -3.25
CA TRP A 313 -4.80 18.98 -1.83
C TRP A 313 -3.99 17.80 -1.32
N THR A 314 -3.54 16.92 -2.20
CA THR A 314 -2.72 15.78 -1.78
C THR A 314 -1.24 16.17 -1.63
N LEU A 315 -0.79 17.28 -2.23
CA LEU A 315 0.64 17.62 -2.32
C LEU A 315 1.25 17.98 -0.97
N LEU A 316 0.58 18.81 -0.16
CA LEU A 316 1.09 19.19 1.17
C LEU A 316 1.15 17.97 2.12
N PRO A 317 0.08 17.15 2.27
CA PRO A 317 0.13 15.90 3.01
C PRO A 317 1.29 14.98 2.62
N GLN A 318 1.53 14.81 1.31
CA GLN A 318 2.63 14.02 0.79
C GLN A 318 3.99 14.63 1.09
N ALA A 319 4.13 15.96 0.99
CA ALA A 319 5.36 16.65 1.34
C ALA A 319 5.69 16.48 2.82
N LEU A 320 4.70 16.55 3.71
CA LEU A 320 4.88 16.29 5.14
C LEU A 320 5.30 14.84 5.38
N ALA A 321 4.61 13.87 4.77
CA ALA A 321 4.96 12.45 4.90
C ALA A 321 6.36 12.14 4.35
N GLY A 322 6.72 12.71 3.21
CA GLY A 322 8.03 12.61 2.60
C GLY A 322 9.12 13.19 3.49
N LEU A 323 9.00 14.44 3.91
CA LEU A 323 9.94 15.07 4.86
C LEU A 323 10.11 14.22 6.12
N GLY A 324 9.01 13.72 6.66
CA GLY A 324 9.02 12.86 7.84
C GLY A 324 9.75 11.53 7.63
N MET A 325 9.53 10.89 6.48
CA MET A 325 10.26 9.69 6.05
C MET A 325 11.77 9.94 5.96
N GLY A 326 12.17 11.02 5.29
CA GLY A 326 13.57 11.42 5.11
C GLY A 326 14.30 11.68 6.42
N MET A 327 13.60 12.20 7.42
CA MET A 327 14.16 12.40 8.75
C MET A 327 14.20 11.12 9.59
N ALA A 328 13.13 10.33 9.54
CA ALA A 328 12.95 9.22 10.48
C ALA A 328 13.71 7.96 10.07
N LEU A 329 13.71 7.58 8.78
CA LEU A 329 14.36 6.34 8.35
C LEU A 329 15.86 6.32 8.64
N PRO A 330 16.67 7.36 8.32
CA PRO A 330 18.08 7.39 8.69
C PRO A 330 18.32 7.49 10.20
N ALA A 331 17.37 8.08 10.95
CA ALA A 331 17.47 8.14 12.40
C ALA A 331 17.23 6.77 13.06
N PHE A 332 16.34 5.94 12.49
CA PHE A 332 16.18 4.56 12.90
C PHE A 332 17.37 3.72 12.45
N ALA A 333 17.63 3.70 11.15
CA ALA A 333 18.61 2.85 10.50
C ALA A 333 20.04 3.38 10.68
N GLY A 334 20.84 2.69 11.51
CA GLY A 334 22.25 3.04 11.71
C GLY A 334 22.54 3.94 12.93
N GLU A 335 21.52 4.53 13.56
CA GLU A 335 21.65 5.37 14.76
C GLU A 335 20.89 4.79 15.97
N LEU A 336 19.55 4.79 15.97
CA LEU A 336 18.77 4.21 17.08
C LEU A 336 18.85 2.68 17.10
N LEU A 337 18.87 2.10 15.92
CA LEU A 337 18.98 0.67 15.67
C LEU A 337 20.17 0.43 14.73
N PRO A 338 21.39 0.31 15.26
CA PRO A 338 22.59 0.28 14.44
C PRO A 338 22.75 -1.05 13.70
N GLU A 339 22.81 -1.01 12.37
CA GLU A 339 23.11 -2.15 11.49
C GLU A 339 24.63 -2.37 11.39
N ARG A 340 25.23 -3.02 12.38
CA ARG A 340 26.69 -3.27 12.38
C ARG A 340 27.03 -4.59 11.71
N THR A 341 26.11 -5.54 11.80
CA THR A 341 26.27 -6.89 11.28
C THR A 341 25.17 -7.23 10.28
N PRO A 342 25.36 -8.23 9.41
CA PRO A 342 24.29 -8.73 8.54
C PRO A 342 23.07 -9.21 9.32
N HIS A 343 23.27 -9.70 10.55
CA HIS A 343 22.19 -10.08 11.46
C HIS A 343 21.33 -8.89 11.88
N ASP A 344 21.97 -7.77 12.24
CA ASP A 344 21.25 -6.54 12.60
C ASP A 344 20.43 -5.99 11.42
N ALA A 345 21.03 -5.99 10.21
CA ALA A 345 20.36 -5.58 8.98
C ALA A 345 19.15 -6.48 8.66
N ALA A 346 19.31 -7.80 8.76
CA ALA A 346 18.23 -8.77 8.56
C ALA A 346 17.08 -8.55 9.57
N TRP A 347 17.40 -8.28 10.83
CA TRP A 347 16.41 -7.96 11.87
C TRP A 347 15.64 -6.67 11.57
N LEU A 348 16.31 -5.59 11.16
CA LEU A 348 15.62 -4.34 10.87
C LEU A 348 14.74 -4.41 9.64
N LEU A 349 15.23 -5.08 8.60
CA LEU A 349 14.40 -5.38 7.43
C LEU A 349 13.19 -6.25 7.83
N THR A 350 13.37 -7.22 8.73
CA THR A 350 12.27 -8.06 9.23
C THR A 350 11.21 -7.20 9.93
N ILE A 351 11.62 -6.35 10.88
CA ILE A 351 10.72 -5.45 11.62
C ILE A 351 9.95 -4.52 10.67
N ARG A 352 10.66 -3.92 9.71
CA ARG A 352 10.09 -3.04 8.69
C ARG A 352 9.01 -3.77 7.88
N HIS A 353 9.35 -4.90 7.28
CA HIS A 353 8.43 -5.61 6.38
C HIS A 353 7.29 -6.32 7.13
N ALA A 354 7.49 -6.73 8.38
CA ALA A 354 6.42 -7.21 9.23
C ALA A 354 5.37 -6.13 9.49
N GLY A 355 5.80 -4.90 9.80
CA GLY A 355 4.89 -3.76 9.94
C GLY A 355 4.10 -3.49 8.65
N ILE A 356 4.76 -3.53 7.50
CA ILE A 356 4.14 -3.36 6.18
C ILE A 356 3.08 -4.42 5.90
N ALA A 357 3.42 -5.70 6.11
CA ALA A 357 2.48 -6.80 5.87
C ALA A 357 1.25 -6.70 6.77
N LEU A 358 1.45 -6.43 8.08
CA LEU A 358 0.37 -6.33 9.05
C LEU A 358 -0.63 -5.22 8.72
N VAL A 359 -0.15 -4.04 8.29
CA VAL A 359 -1.07 -2.95 7.96
C VAL A 359 -1.85 -3.24 6.68
N LEU A 360 -1.24 -3.84 5.66
CA LEU A 360 -1.95 -4.18 4.42
C LEU A 360 -3.02 -5.24 4.66
N ILE A 361 -2.71 -6.26 5.48
CA ILE A 361 -3.68 -7.28 5.89
C ILE A 361 -4.87 -6.67 6.66
N ALA A 362 -4.62 -5.64 7.47
CA ALA A 362 -5.66 -4.98 8.26
C ALA A 362 -6.49 -3.96 7.45
N VAL A 363 -5.84 -3.18 6.60
CA VAL A 363 -6.44 -2.05 5.90
C VAL A 363 -7.19 -2.47 4.64
N ALA A 364 -6.72 -3.49 3.91
CA ALA A 364 -7.34 -3.85 2.64
C ALA A 364 -8.80 -4.34 2.77
N PRO A 365 -9.15 -5.26 3.69
CA PRO A 365 -10.56 -5.67 3.88
C PRO A 365 -11.44 -4.52 4.37
N LEU A 366 -10.86 -3.60 5.14
CA LEU A 366 -11.58 -2.40 5.58
C LEU A 366 -11.95 -1.52 4.39
N ILE A 367 -11.00 -1.22 3.49
CA ILE A 367 -11.28 -0.39 2.31
C ILE A 367 -12.30 -1.06 1.42
N ALA A 368 -12.13 -2.35 1.13
CA ALA A 368 -13.03 -3.07 0.24
C ALA A 368 -14.48 -3.03 0.77
N HIS A 369 -14.67 -3.30 2.06
CA HIS A 369 -15.97 -3.18 2.70
C HIS A 369 -16.54 -1.75 2.67
N GLN A 370 -15.70 -0.74 2.90
CA GLN A 370 -16.13 0.66 2.85
C GLN A 370 -16.47 1.10 1.42
N LEU A 371 -15.70 0.69 0.41
CA LEU A 371 -15.96 0.99 -1.00
C LEU A 371 -17.26 0.36 -1.46
N ASP A 372 -17.48 -0.92 -1.17
CA ASP A 372 -18.73 -1.61 -1.48
C ASP A 372 -19.96 -0.86 -0.90
N THR A 373 -19.94 -0.61 0.41
CA THR A 373 -21.06 0.05 1.10
C THR A 373 -21.27 1.52 0.69
N THR A 374 -20.21 2.26 0.39
CA THR A 374 -20.33 3.66 -0.07
C THR A 374 -20.73 3.75 -1.54
N THR A 375 -20.33 2.79 -2.37
CA THR A 375 -20.70 2.72 -3.79
C THR A 375 -22.18 2.39 -3.93
N GLU A 376 -22.74 1.46 -3.14
CA GLU A 376 -24.19 1.21 -3.10
C GLU A 376 -24.96 2.48 -2.71
N ARG A 377 -24.54 3.19 -1.66
CA ARG A 377 -25.18 4.47 -1.28
C ARG A 377 -25.03 5.54 -2.36
N ALA A 378 -23.90 5.55 -3.08
CA ALA A 378 -23.69 6.50 -4.16
C ALA A 378 -24.58 6.18 -5.37
N LYS A 379 -24.85 4.90 -5.66
CA LYS A 379 -25.86 4.47 -6.64
C LYS A 379 -27.25 4.96 -6.25
N GLU A 380 -27.67 4.79 -4.99
CA GLU A 380 -28.94 5.33 -4.50
C GLU A 380 -29.01 6.86 -4.69
N ARG A 381 -27.97 7.60 -4.30
CA ARG A 381 -27.89 9.05 -4.50
C ARG A 381 -27.94 9.44 -5.99
N GLY A 382 -27.30 8.66 -6.87
CA GLY A 382 -27.36 8.84 -8.32
C GLY A 382 -28.76 8.61 -8.88
N VAL A 383 -29.48 7.60 -8.40
CA VAL A 383 -30.90 7.39 -8.74
C VAL A 383 -31.74 8.58 -8.29
N ALA A 384 -31.54 9.09 -7.07
CA ALA A 384 -32.26 10.28 -6.59
C ALA A 384 -32.07 11.47 -7.54
N LEU A 385 -30.83 11.71 -7.99
CA LEU A 385 -30.53 12.78 -8.96
C LEU A 385 -31.29 12.61 -10.28
N VAL A 386 -31.34 11.39 -10.85
CA VAL A 386 -32.05 11.12 -12.10
C VAL A 386 -33.56 11.25 -11.91
N LEU A 387 -34.10 10.74 -10.81
CA LEU A 387 -35.53 10.82 -10.49
C LEU A 387 -35.98 12.26 -10.31
N ASP A 388 -35.16 13.09 -9.66
CA ASP A 388 -35.49 14.49 -9.35
C ASP A 388 -35.12 15.47 -10.50
N ALA A 389 -34.42 15.01 -11.54
CA ALA A 389 -34.06 15.82 -12.70
C ALA A 389 -35.30 16.31 -13.49
N LYS A 390 -35.23 17.49 -14.09
CA LYS A 390 -36.29 18.01 -14.99
C LYS A 390 -36.12 17.48 -16.42
N LEU A 391 -36.08 16.16 -16.56
CA LEU A 391 -36.00 15.47 -17.84
C LEU A 391 -37.34 14.80 -18.19
N PRO A 392 -37.61 14.54 -19.48
CA PRO A 392 -38.76 13.73 -19.88
C PRO A 392 -38.73 12.33 -19.23
N PRO A 393 -39.89 11.77 -18.84
CA PRO A 393 -39.92 10.51 -18.10
C PRO A 393 -39.31 9.31 -18.85
N GLN A 394 -39.47 9.27 -20.17
CA GLN A 394 -38.86 8.25 -21.02
C GLN A 394 -37.32 8.26 -20.97
N ASP A 395 -36.73 9.45 -20.95
CA ASP A 395 -35.28 9.62 -20.93
C ASP A 395 -34.71 9.22 -19.57
N LYS A 396 -35.45 9.49 -18.47
CA LYS A 396 -35.07 9.03 -17.13
C LYS A 396 -35.03 7.50 -17.02
N ILE A 397 -36.05 6.82 -17.56
CA ILE A 397 -36.15 5.36 -17.55
C ILE A 397 -35.02 4.74 -18.37
N GLU A 398 -34.67 5.36 -19.50
CA GLU A 398 -33.56 4.91 -20.34
C GLU A 398 -32.19 5.21 -19.71
N LEU A 399 -32.03 6.36 -19.05
CA LEU A 399 -30.75 6.83 -18.51
C LEU A 399 -30.36 6.14 -17.20
N ALA A 400 -31.30 5.96 -16.26
CA ALA A 400 -31.02 5.42 -14.93
C ALA A 400 -30.24 4.09 -14.94
N PRO A 401 -30.68 3.00 -15.62
CA PRO A 401 -29.95 1.73 -15.63
C PRO A 401 -28.60 1.84 -16.35
N LYS A 402 -28.49 2.69 -17.38
CA LYS A 402 -27.23 2.90 -18.12
C LYS A 402 -26.17 3.60 -17.27
N LEU A 403 -26.57 4.55 -16.42
CA LEU A 403 -25.64 5.22 -15.51
C LEU A 403 -25.21 4.32 -14.36
N LEU A 404 -26.11 3.47 -13.85
CA LEU A 404 -25.85 2.64 -12.67
C LEU A 404 -25.05 1.37 -12.97
N SER A 405 -25.25 0.78 -14.15
CA SER A 405 -24.56 -0.45 -14.56
C SER A 405 -23.05 -0.27 -14.74
N GLY A 406 -22.57 0.95 -14.98
CA GLY A 406 -21.14 1.24 -15.09
C GLY A 406 -20.44 1.48 -13.76
N VAL A 407 -21.16 1.73 -12.66
CA VAL A 407 -20.56 2.12 -11.38
C VAL A 407 -20.26 0.87 -10.55
N GLU A 408 -19.01 0.45 -10.52
CA GLU A 408 -18.53 -0.71 -9.74
C GLU A 408 -17.61 -0.26 -8.60
N ALA A 409 -17.46 -1.07 -7.56
CA ALA A 409 -16.66 -0.70 -6.38
C ALA A 409 -15.17 -0.54 -6.72
N GLU A 410 -14.71 -1.24 -7.75
CA GLU A 410 -13.34 -1.27 -8.25
C GLU A 410 -12.96 0.02 -8.98
N GLN A 411 -13.88 0.61 -9.76
CA GLN A 411 -13.66 1.82 -10.57
C GLN A 411 -14.92 2.71 -10.66
N PRO A 412 -15.42 3.25 -9.54
CA PRO A 412 -16.75 3.86 -9.48
C PRO A 412 -16.86 5.11 -10.36
N ARG A 413 -15.83 5.95 -10.38
CA ARG A 413 -15.83 7.21 -11.14
C ARG A 413 -15.60 7.02 -12.63
N ALA A 414 -14.60 6.21 -13.01
CA ALA A 414 -14.29 5.95 -14.42
C ALA A 414 -15.47 5.29 -15.15
N GLY A 415 -16.15 4.37 -14.46
CA GLY A 415 -17.38 3.75 -14.94
C GLY A 415 -18.52 4.74 -15.17
N LEU A 416 -18.73 5.66 -14.21
CA LEU A 416 -19.71 6.75 -14.34
C LEU A 416 -19.36 7.68 -15.51
N GLU A 417 -18.13 8.17 -15.61
CA GLU A 417 -17.69 9.07 -16.68
C GLU A 417 -17.91 8.46 -18.06
N LYS A 418 -17.59 7.17 -18.22
CA LYS A 418 -17.82 6.43 -19.47
C LYS A 418 -19.31 6.33 -19.79
N ALA A 419 -20.15 6.03 -18.80
CA ALA A 419 -21.59 5.96 -18.98
C ALA A 419 -22.20 7.33 -19.33
N LEU A 420 -21.76 8.41 -18.68
CA LEU A 420 -22.19 9.78 -18.96
C LEU A 420 -21.78 10.22 -20.37
N ALA A 421 -20.54 9.93 -20.78
CA ALA A 421 -20.05 10.27 -22.11
C ALA A 421 -20.81 9.53 -23.22
N ALA A 422 -21.14 8.26 -23.01
CA ALA A 422 -21.87 7.44 -23.98
C ALA A 422 -23.30 7.91 -24.24
N ASN A 423 -23.96 8.53 -23.25
CA ASN A 423 -25.35 8.97 -23.33
C ASN A 423 -25.52 10.47 -23.57
N ALA A 424 -24.43 11.24 -23.59
CA ALA A 424 -24.46 12.68 -23.79
C ALA A 424 -25.14 13.08 -25.12
N GLY A 425 -25.04 12.25 -26.17
CA GLY A 425 -25.66 12.50 -27.48
C GLY A 425 -27.18 12.35 -27.51
N MET A 426 -27.82 11.87 -26.44
CA MET A 426 -29.28 11.74 -26.34
C MET A 426 -30.00 13.08 -26.13
N PHE A 427 -29.30 14.10 -25.63
CA PHE A 427 -29.89 15.35 -25.17
C PHE A 427 -29.44 16.54 -26.02
N ASP A 428 -30.39 17.40 -26.39
CA ASP A 428 -30.18 18.67 -27.07
C ASP A 428 -30.91 19.82 -26.36
N GLY A 429 -30.72 21.06 -26.83
CA GLY A 429 -31.44 22.23 -26.32
C GLY A 429 -31.35 22.44 -24.80
N GLU A 430 -32.50 22.61 -24.15
CA GLU A 430 -32.63 22.83 -22.71
C GLU A 430 -32.32 21.55 -21.90
N ASP A 431 -32.70 20.38 -22.41
CA ASP A 431 -32.45 19.09 -21.75
C ASP A 431 -30.96 18.79 -21.64
N ARG A 432 -30.15 19.28 -22.60
CA ARG A 432 -28.69 19.17 -22.53
C ARG A 432 -28.11 19.90 -21.32
N VAL A 433 -28.64 21.07 -20.98
CA VAL A 433 -28.19 21.85 -19.81
C VAL A 433 -28.55 21.12 -18.52
N VAL A 434 -29.75 20.55 -18.44
CA VAL A 434 -30.19 19.74 -17.30
C VAL A 434 -29.32 18.49 -17.15
N TYR A 435 -28.98 17.84 -18.27
CA TYR A 435 -28.09 16.68 -18.29
C TYR A 435 -26.67 17.02 -17.84
N ASP A 436 -26.10 18.15 -18.29
CA ASP A 436 -24.75 18.55 -17.90
C ASP A 436 -24.70 18.86 -16.37
N GLN A 437 -25.73 19.50 -15.81
CA GLN A 437 -25.86 19.71 -14.36
C GLN A 437 -26.02 18.40 -13.57
N LEU A 438 -26.84 17.48 -14.08
CA LEU A 438 -27.00 16.14 -13.53
C LEU A 438 -25.67 15.39 -13.50
N SER A 439 -24.91 15.46 -14.60
CA SER A 439 -23.61 14.82 -14.77
C SER A 439 -22.60 15.34 -13.76
N GLU A 440 -22.51 16.66 -13.58
CA GLU A 440 -21.64 17.30 -12.58
C GLU A 440 -22.01 16.84 -11.15
N ARG A 441 -23.29 16.88 -10.79
CA ARG A 441 -23.78 16.44 -9.47
C ARG A 441 -23.55 14.94 -9.22
N ALA A 442 -23.66 14.11 -10.24
CA ALA A 442 -23.40 12.68 -10.14
C ALA A 442 -21.90 12.42 -9.89
N ASP A 443 -21.01 13.11 -10.59
CA ASP A 443 -19.56 13.02 -10.37
C ASP A 443 -19.17 13.46 -8.95
N GLU A 444 -19.69 14.61 -8.49
CA GLU A 444 -19.49 15.09 -7.10
C GLU A 444 -19.92 14.06 -6.05
N THR A 445 -21.03 13.36 -6.31
CA THR A 445 -21.57 12.32 -5.43
C THR A 445 -20.62 11.13 -5.31
N ILE A 446 -20.08 10.66 -6.45
CA ILE A 446 -19.10 9.57 -6.46
C ILE A 446 -17.80 10.00 -5.78
N VAL A 447 -17.27 11.17 -6.11
CA VAL A 447 -16.04 11.71 -5.51
C VAL A 447 -16.15 11.77 -3.99
N THR A 448 -17.28 12.26 -3.48
CA THR A 448 -17.54 12.36 -2.04
C THR A 448 -17.62 10.97 -1.40
N ALA A 449 -18.34 10.03 -2.02
CA ALA A 449 -18.47 8.66 -1.53
C ALA A 449 -17.11 7.93 -1.47
N VAL A 450 -16.29 8.07 -2.52
CA VAL A 450 -14.92 7.55 -2.54
C VAL A 450 -14.08 8.15 -1.41
N GLY A 451 -14.14 9.48 -1.22
CA GLY A 451 -13.44 10.13 -0.11
C GLY A 451 -13.85 9.59 1.27
N GLU A 452 -15.16 9.40 1.48
CA GLU A 452 -15.70 8.78 2.70
C GLU A 452 -15.18 7.36 2.92
N ALA A 453 -15.07 6.56 1.86
CA ALA A 453 -14.60 5.18 1.93
C ALA A 453 -13.14 5.08 2.41
N PHE A 454 -12.27 5.97 1.94
CA PHE A 454 -10.84 5.96 2.25
C PHE A 454 -10.50 6.63 3.60
N LYS A 455 -11.39 7.46 4.13
CA LYS A 455 -11.18 8.24 5.36
C LYS A 455 -10.62 7.42 6.53
N TRP A 456 -11.27 6.31 6.86
CA TRP A 456 -10.85 5.48 8.00
C TRP A 456 -9.51 4.77 7.77
N ALA A 457 -9.21 4.40 6.53
CA ALA A 457 -7.94 3.80 6.18
C ALA A 457 -6.78 4.79 6.36
N PHE A 458 -6.96 6.05 5.95
CA PHE A 458 -6.00 7.13 6.24
C PHE A 458 -5.88 7.43 7.73
N VAL A 459 -6.99 7.40 8.48
CA VAL A 459 -6.96 7.57 9.94
C VAL A 459 -6.11 6.49 10.62
N ILE A 460 -6.30 5.21 10.26
CA ILE A 460 -5.53 4.10 10.80
C ILE A 460 -4.05 4.24 10.44
N ALA A 461 -3.74 4.52 9.17
CA ALA A 461 -2.37 4.69 8.71
C ALA A 461 -1.66 5.85 9.43
N GLY A 462 -2.32 7.00 9.58
CA GLY A 462 -1.80 8.15 10.31
C GLY A 462 -1.63 7.88 11.80
N ALA A 463 -2.57 7.16 12.41
CA ALA A 463 -2.49 6.73 13.81
C ALA A 463 -1.28 5.82 14.06
N CYS A 464 -0.93 4.90 13.14
CA CYS A 464 0.29 4.11 13.24
C CYS A 464 1.54 4.99 13.37
N ALA A 465 1.68 6.03 12.53
CA ALA A 465 2.83 6.94 12.61
C ALA A 465 2.84 7.77 13.91
N LEU A 466 1.68 8.23 14.39
CA LEU A 466 1.61 8.91 15.69
C LEU A 466 1.94 7.99 16.87
N LEU A 467 1.52 6.73 16.82
CA LEU A 467 1.89 5.71 17.80
C LEU A 467 3.41 5.40 17.75
N ALA A 468 4.04 5.45 16.58
CA ALA A 468 5.50 5.37 16.46
C ALA A 468 6.19 6.53 17.19
N ALA A 469 5.68 7.76 17.02
CA ALA A 469 6.19 8.92 17.76
C ALA A 469 5.99 8.75 19.28
N LEU A 470 4.82 8.29 19.72
CA LEU A 470 4.53 8.02 21.13
C LEU A 470 5.48 6.97 21.72
N ALA A 471 5.74 5.88 21.01
CA ALA A 471 6.68 4.85 21.45
C ALA A 471 8.09 5.40 21.69
N LEU A 472 8.54 6.36 20.86
CA LEU A 472 9.83 7.03 21.03
C LEU A 472 9.86 8.02 22.20
N VAL A 473 8.74 8.68 22.50
CA VAL A 473 8.61 9.59 23.65
C VAL A 473 8.60 8.83 24.97
N LEU A 474 7.97 7.64 25.00
CA LEU A 474 7.92 6.77 26.18
C LEU A 474 9.25 6.05 26.46
N ASP A 475 10.14 5.95 25.48
CA ASP A 475 11.45 5.32 25.64
C ASP A 475 12.36 6.15 26.58
N ARG A 476 12.89 5.52 27.63
CA ARG A 476 13.54 6.13 28.84
C ARG A 476 14.75 7.06 28.63
N GLY A 477 15.09 7.46 27.40
CA GLY A 477 16.17 8.42 27.13
C GLY A 477 15.63 9.83 26.95
N ARG A 478 16.34 10.81 27.51
CA ARG A 478 15.96 12.23 27.45
C ARG A 478 15.86 12.71 26.01
N LEU A 479 14.71 13.27 25.60
CA LEU A 479 14.69 14.19 24.47
C LEU A 479 15.57 15.38 24.84
N GLY A 480 16.58 15.68 24.02
CA GLY A 480 17.44 16.84 24.24
C GLY A 480 16.61 18.13 24.38
N ARG A 481 16.91 18.98 25.35
CA ARG A 481 16.27 20.29 25.50
C ARG A 481 16.96 21.28 24.56
N GLY A 482 16.31 21.62 23.46
CA GLY A 482 16.74 22.67 22.54
C GLY A 482 15.59 23.05 21.62
N ALA A 483 15.40 24.36 21.39
CA ALA A 483 14.48 24.87 20.38
C ALA A 483 15.02 24.49 19.00
N SER A 484 14.62 23.31 18.51
CA SER A 484 15.05 22.79 17.22
C SER A 484 14.07 23.24 16.13
N PRO A 485 14.53 23.48 14.89
CA PRO A 485 13.65 23.72 13.74
C PRO A 485 12.61 22.59 13.53
N LEU A 486 12.87 21.42 14.13
CA LEU A 486 11.95 20.28 14.16
C LEU A 486 10.64 20.61 14.90
N LEU A 487 10.66 21.48 15.91
CA LEU A 487 9.45 21.84 16.66
C LEU A 487 8.42 22.55 15.76
N ALA A 488 8.87 23.52 14.96
CA ALA A 488 8.00 24.23 14.03
C ALA A 488 7.38 23.28 13.00
N LEU A 489 8.16 22.34 12.46
CA LEU A 489 7.67 21.31 11.53
C LEU A 489 6.65 20.39 12.20
N THR A 490 6.87 19.97 13.45
CA THR A 490 5.89 19.14 14.17
C THR A 490 4.59 19.87 14.46
N LEU A 491 4.64 21.17 14.80
CA LEU A 491 3.45 21.97 15.01
C LEU A 491 2.67 22.15 13.71
N LEU A 492 3.35 22.40 12.60
CA LEU A 492 2.73 22.46 11.27
C LEU A 492 2.05 21.14 10.91
N ALA A 493 2.71 20.00 11.14
CA ALA A 493 2.15 18.68 10.88
C ALA A 493 0.89 18.39 11.71
N LEU A 494 0.88 18.78 12.98
CA LEU A 494 -0.28 18.61 13.86
C LEU A 494 -1.45 19.56 13.51
N ALA A 495 -1.16 20.71 12.91
CA ALA A 495 -2.16 21.65 12.44
C ALA A 495 -2.78 21.26 11.08
N ALA A 496 -2.12 20.42 10.28
CA ALA A 496 -2.63 20.05 8.95
C ALA A 496 -3.98 19.33 8.98
N PRO A 497 -4.21 18.26 9.78
CA PRO A 497 -5.51 17.58 9.81
C PRO A 497 -6.71 18.47 10.16
N PRO A 498 -6.67 19.33 11.21
CA PRO A 498 -7.82 20.19 11.51
C PRO A 498 -8.05 21.24 10.42
N VAL A 499 -7.00 21.76 9.77
CA VAL A 499 -7.15 22.68 8.63
C VAL A 499 -7.85 21.98 7.46
N TYR A 500 -7.47 20.75 7.15
CA TYR A 500 -8.11 19.94 6.11
C TYR A 500 -9.56 19.60 6.45
N ALA A 501 -9.84 19.24 7.71
CA ALA A 501 -11.20 18.99 8.18
C ALA A 501 -12.10 20.22 8.05
N VAL A 502 -11.60 21.42 8.38
CA VAL A 502 -12.34 22.68 8.20
C VAL A 502 -12.54 22.97 6.72
N ALA A 503 -11.49 22.84 5.89
CA ALA A 503 -11.59 23.06 4.45
C ALA A 503 -12.61 22.12 3.80
N HIS A 504 -12.58 20.83 4.16
CA HIS A 504 -13.55 19.83 3.73
C HIS A 504 -14.98 20.23 4.08
N GLY A 505 -15.25 20.66 5.32
CA GLY A 505 -16.59 21.12 5.70
C GLY A 505 -17.09 22.37 4.98
N SER A 506 -16.19 23.13 4.33
CA SER A 506 -16.54 24.37 3.62
C SER A 506 -16.55 24.26 2.09
N ILE A 507 -15.79 23.32 1.52
CA ILE A 507 -15.58 23.19 0.08
C ILE A 507 -16.25 21.94 -0.48
N ALA A 508 -16.38 20.87 0.33
CA ALA A 508 -16.93 19.61 -0.16
C ALA A 508 -18.38 19.83 -0.66
N PRO A 509 -18.75 19.19 -1.79
CA PRO A 509 -20.10 19.30 -2.33
C PRO A 509 -21.15 18.89 -1.30
N GLU A 510 -22.31 19.56 -1.31
CA GLU A 510 -23.42 19.13 -0.47
C GLU A 510 -23.89 17.74 -0.91
N PRO A 511 -23.92 16.76 0.00
CA PRO A 511 -24.33 15.41 -0.35
C PRO A 511 -25.79 15.40 -0.79
N VAL A 512 -26.07 14.63 -1.85
CA VAL A 512 -27.44 14.37 -2.28
C VAL A 512 -28.19 13.68 -1.14
N LYS A 513 -29.25 14.31 -0.66
CA LYS A 513 -30.06 13.81 0.45
C LYS A 513 -31.09 12.84 -0.10
N ILE A 514 -31.00 11.59 0.33
CA ILE A 514 -32.09 10.63 0.18
C ILE A 514 -33.20 11.07 1.13
N GLN A 515 -34.33 11.48 0.56
CA GLN A 515 -35.48 11.94 1.33
C GLN A 515 -36.25 10.73 1.87
N ASN A 516 -36.89 10.90 3.02
CA ASN A 516 -37.75 9.88 3.57
C ASN A 516 -39.02 9.78 2.70
N PRO A 517 -39.33 8.61 2.13
CA PRO A 517 -40.48 8.47 1.23
C PRO A 517 -41.85 8.62 1.93
N CYS A 518 -41.86 8.69 3.26
CA CYS A 518 -43.09 8.97 4.03
C CYS A 518 -43.36 10.47 4.21
N ASP A 519 -42.40 11.35 3.89
CA ASP A 519 -42.55 12.80 4.03
C ASP A 519 -43.01 13.41 2.70
N ASP A 520 -43.80 14.49 2.75
CA ASP A 520 -44.21 15.23 1.55
C ASP A 520 -42.99 15.88 0.88
N ARG A 521 -42.93 15.80 -0.46
CA ARG A 521 -41.82 16.36 -1.25
C ARG A 521 -42.28 17.04 -2.53
N ASP A 522 -41.49 18.03 -2.95
CA ASP A 522 -41.67 18.70 -4.24
C ASP A 522 -41.27 17.73 -5.37
N LEU A 523 -42.19 17.50 -6.30
CA LEU A 523 -41.97 16.67 -7.47
C LEU A 523 -41.32 17.49 -8.60
N PRO A 524 -40.65 16.84 -9.58
CA PRO A 524 -39.88 17.53 -10.60
C PRO A 524 -40.68 18.52 -11.47
N ASP A 525 -42.00 18.31 -11.60
CA ASP A 525 -42.93 19.08 -12.45
C ASP A 525 -42.35 19.31 -13.85
N SER A 526 -42.12 18.20 -14.57
CA SER A 526 -41.54 18.21 -15.92
C SER A 526 -42.49 18.75 -17.00
N GLY A 527 -43.70 19.20 -16.63
CA GLY A 527 -44.68 19.79 -17.54
C GLY A 527 -45.38 18.80 -18.47
N GLY A 528 -46.53 19.22 -19.00
CA GLY A 528 -47.34 18.43 -19.94
C GLY A 528 -48.05 17.21 -19.32
N ILE A 529 -48.74 16.43 -20.16
CA ILE A 529 -49.52 15.25 -19.73
C ILE A 529 -48.59 14.13 -19.22
N THR A 530 -47.42 13.98 -19.84
CA THR A 530 -46.41 13.00 -19.46
C THR A 530 -45.76 13.32 -18.11
N GLY A 531 -45.52 14.60 -17.81
CA GLY A 531 -45.02 15.03 -16.49
C GLY A 531 -46.00 14.73 -15.36
N PHE A 532 -47.30 14.99 -15.57
CA PHE A 532 -48.33 14.63 -14.59
C PHE A 532 -48.37 13.12 -14.29
N LEU A 533 -48.26 12.27 -15.31
CA LEU A 533 -48.21 10.82 -15.12
C LEU A 533 -46.94 10.37 -14.38
N GLN A 534 -45.81 11.02 -14.65
CA GLN A 534 -44.55 10.78 -13.93
C GLN A 534 -44.69 11.12 -12.45
N ASP A 535 -45.20 12.31 -12.13
CA ASP A 535 -45.36 12.76 -10.75
C ASP A 535 -46.28 11.81 -9.97
N ARG A 536 -47.38 11.36 -10.60
CA ARG A 536 -48.26 10.37 -9.99
C ARG A 536 -47.60 9.00 -9.82
N ALA A 537 -46.74 8.59 -10.74
CA ALA A 537 -45.97 7.35 -10.61
C ALA A 537 -44.96 7.44 -9.46
N LEU A 538 -44.28 8.59 -9.30
CA LEU A 538 -43.33 8.82 -8.20
C LEU A 538 -44.02 8.75 -6.84
N GLU A 539 -45.20 9.37 -6.68
CA GLU A 539 -45.99 9.27 -5.44
C GLU A 539 -46.35 7.82 -5.07
N VAL A 540 -46.66 7.00 -6.07
CA VAL A 540 -46.99 5.58 -5.85
C VAL A 540 -45.76 4.79 -5.38
N ILE A 541 -44.60 5.08 -5.96
CA ILE A 541 -43.35 4.47 -5.55
C ILE A 541 -42.98 4.92 -4.13
N ASP A 542 -43.12 6.21 -3.80
CA ASP A 542 -42.90 6.75 -2.45
C ASP A 542 -43.81 6.06 -1.43
N ALA A 543 -45.11 5.90 -1.73
CA ALA A 543 -46.03 5.17 -0.86
C ALA A 543 -45.62 3.70 -0.67
N GLY A 544 -45.13 3.05 -1.72
CA GLY A 544 -44.58 1.68 -1.65
C GLY A 544 -43.34 1.58 -0.78
N ALA A 545 -42.38 2.48 -1.01
CA ALA A 545 -41.13 2.55 -0.26
C ALA A 545 -41.38 2.86 1.22
N CYS A 546 -42.29 3.79 1.52
CA CYS A 546 -42.71 4.12 2.89
C CYS A 546 -43.28 2.90 3.63
N ARG A 547 -44.13 2.09 2.97
CA ARG A 547 -44.69 0.86 3.57
C ARG A 547 -43.63 -0.19 3.89
N LEU A 548 -42.63 -0.31 3.01
CA LEU A 548 -41.53 -1.26 3.16
C LEU A 548 -40.41 -0.74 4.08
N ARG A 549 -40.45 0.55 4.46
CA ARG A 549 -39.38 1.24 5.21
C ARG A 549 -38.03 1.19 4.50
N VAL A 550 -38.05 1.32 3.18
CA VAL A 550 -36.87 1.40 2.30
C VAL A 550 -36.83 2.77 1.62
N SER A 551 -35.71 3.15 1.00
CA SER A 551 -35.66 4.36 0.18
C SER A 551 -36.44 4.16 -1.13
N ARG A 552 -36.96 5.25 -1.71
CA ARG A 552 -37.58 5.22 -3.05
C ARG A 552 -36.57 4.69 -4.07
N GLU A 553 -35.33 5.14 -3.95
CA GLU A 553 -34.21 4.83 -4.82
C GLU A 553 -33.85 3.34 -4.78
N GLU A 554 -33.77 2.74 -3.58
CA GLU A 554 -33.55 1.29 -3.41
C GLU A 554 -34.68 0.48 -4.06
N LEU A 555 -35.94 0.89 -3.88
CA LEU A 555 -37.09 0.24 -4.51
C LEU A 555 -37.06 0.36 -6.04
N VAL A 556 -36.73 1.54 -6.58
CA VAL A 556 -36.64 1.77 -8.03
C VAL A 556 -35.55 0.91 -8.66
N MET A 557 -34.37 0.83 -8.03
CA MET A 557 -33.30 -0.05 -8.51
C MET A 557 -33.74 -1.52 -8.53
N ALA A 558 -34.40 -1.97 -7.46
CA ALA A 558 -34.91 -3.34 -7.35
C ALA A 558 -36.02 -3.67 -8.37
N LEU A 559 -36.74 -2.66 -8.87
CA LEU A 559 -37.73 -2.84 -9.93
C LEU A 559 -37.08 -2.86 -11.33
N ALA A 560 -35.98 -2.13 -11.51
CA ALA A 560 -35.31 -1.95 -12.80
C ALA A 560 -34.31 -3.07 -13.14
N ASP A 561 -33.70 -3.71 -12.14
CA ASP A 561 -32.63 -4.70 -12.31
C ASP A 561 -32.94 -6.03 -11.59
N GLU A 562 -32.69 -7.17 -12.25
CA GLU A 562 -33.01 -8.48 -11.68
C GLU A 562 -32.11 -8.89 -10.52
N ASP A 563 -30.84 -8.49 -10.53
CA ASP A 563 -29.92 -8.84 -9.46
C ASP A 563 -30.16 -7.95 -8.24
N ALA A 564 -30.47 -6.67 -8.45
CA ALA A 564 -31.00 -5.78 -7.42
C ALA A 564 -32.32 -6.31 -6.83
N ALA A 565 -33.22 -6.86 -7.66
CA ALA A 565 -34.47 -7.48 -7.19
C ALA A 565 -34.20 -8.66 -6.24
N LYS A 566 -33.29 -9.57 -6.62
CA LYS A 566 -32.90 -10.72 -5.77
C LYS A 566 -32.21 -10.26 -4.49
N GLN A 567 -31.39 -9.21 -4.55
CA GLN A 567 -30.74 -8.63 -3.37
C GLN A 567 -31.76 -8.00 -2.43
N PHE A 568 -32.72 -7.26 -2.98
CA PHE A 568 -33.84 -6.67 -2.25
C PHE A 568 -34.69 -7.74 -1.55
N GLU A 569 -35.06 -8.81 -2.27
CA GLU A 569 -35.84 -9.91 -1.70
C GLU A 569 -35.06 -10.64 -0.59
N ARG A 570 -33.74 -10.87 -0.76
CA ARG A 570 -32.90 -11.45 0.29
C ARG A 570 -32.80 -10.56 1.53
N LYS A 571 -32.76 -9.24 1.35
CA LYS A 571 -32.59 -8.26 2.44
C LYS A 571 -33.88 -8.00 3.20
N HIS A 572 -35.00 -7.89 2.49
CA HIS A 572 -36.30 -7.45 3.03
C HIS A 572 -37.36 -8.57 3.10
N GLY A 573 -37.10 -9.72 2.48
CA GLY A 573 -38.02 -10.86 2.48
C GLY A 573 -39.27 -10.67 1.61
N VAL A 574 -39.25 -9.72 0.68
CA VAL A 574 -40.39 -9.34 -0.16
C VAL A 574 -39.93 -9.17 -1.61
N ASP A 575 -40.65 -9.76 -2.56
CA ASP A 575 -40.43 -9.53 -3.99
C ASP A 575 -40.85 -8.07 -4.34
N PRO A 576 -39.94 -7.22 -4.82
CA PRO A 576 -40.26 -5.83 -5.15
C PRO A 576 -41.36 -5.70 -6.23
N ARG A 577 -41.48 -6.67 -7.15
CA ARG A 577 -42.49 -6.66 -8.22
C ARG A 577 -43.89 -7.00 -7.73
N SER A 578 -44.00 -7.73 -6.61
CA SER A 578 -45.29 -7.99 -5.97
C SER A 578 -45.92 -6.72 -5.38
N VAL A 579 -45.08 -5.75 -4.99
CA VAL A 579 -45.49 -4.50 -4.34
C VAL A 579 -46.14 -3.54 -5.33
N THR A 580 -45.61 -3.45 -6.55
CA THR A 580 -46.21 -2.65 -7.63
C THR A 580 -47.56 -3.23 -8.07
N SER A 581 -47.72 -4.56 -8.05
CA SER A 581 -49.01 -5.20 -8.33
C SER A 581 -50.10 -4.87 -7.28
N LEU A 582 -49.70 -4.75 -6.00
CA LEU A 582 -50.57 -4.33 -4.90
C LEU A 582 -50.93 -2.83 -4.96
N LEU A 583 -50.03 -2.00 -5.49
CA LEU A 583 -50.24 -0.56 -5.65
C LEU A 583 -51.00 -0.20 -6.94
N GLY A 584 -50.88 -0.99 -8.00
CA GLY A 584 -51.68 -0.84 -9.23
C GLY A 584 -53.19 -0.98 -8.99
N GLY A 585 -53.60 -1.71 -7.95
CA GLY A 585 -54.98 -1.78 -7.49
C GLY A 585 -55.55 -0.50 -6.86
N LEU A 586 -54.70 0.48 -6.50
CA LEU A 586 -55.10 1.78 -5.96
C LEU A 586 -55.26 2.88 -7.04
N LEU A 587 -54.73 2.64 -8.25
CA LEU A 587 -54.82 3.57 -9.40
C LEU A 587 -56.04 3.34 -10.29
N ASN A 588 -56.77 2.25 -10.07
CA ASN A 588 -58.13 2.03 -10.59
C ASN A 588 -59.09 2.06 -9.39
N PRO A 589 -59.69 3.21 -9.04
CA PRO A 589 -60.73 3.27 -8.01
C PRO A 589 -61.99 2.48 -8.39
#